data_AF-A0A286DY16-F1
#
_entry.id   AF-A0A286DY16-F1
#
_cell.length_a   1.000
_cell.length_b   1.000
_cell.length_c   1.000
_cell.angle_alpha   90.00
_cell.angle_beta   90.00
_cell.angle_gamma   90.00
#
_symmetry.space_group_name_H-M   'P 1'
#
loop_
_entity.id
_entity.type
_entity.pdbx_description
1 polymer ?
#
loop_
_entity_poly.entity_id
_entity_poly.type
_entity_poly.pdbx_seq_one_letter_code
_entity_poly.pdbx_strand_id
1 'polypeptide(L)' 'MDRVMERVMFEVDINSDEAYSKVMAELALVEPYCRWTKGRWPEINYNWNELENITKHINILSNYLIRVYQKARMGAA' A
#
# COMPACT_ATOMS: atom_id res chain seq x y z
N MET A 1 -12.45 -5.88 5.09
CA MET A 1 -11.79 -4.80 4.33
C MET A 1 -10.42 -4.68 4.94
N ASP A 2 -9.48 -5.54 4.53
CA ASP A 2 -8.10 -5.36 4.96
C ASP A 2 -7.61 -4.04 4.35
N ARG A 3 -7.19 -3.12 5.20
CA ARG A 3 -6.56 -1.87 4.77
C ARG A 3 -5.06 -2.04 4.88
N VAL A 4 -4.29 -1.50 3.91
CA VAL A 4 -2.82 -1.47 4.00
C VAL A 4 -2.36 -0.89 5.34
N MET A 5 -3.04 0.16 5.79
CA MET A 5 -2.78 0.77 7.09
C MET A 5 -2.99 -0.18 8.27
N GLU A 6 -3.94 -1.11 8.27
CA GLU A 6 -4.08 -2.06 9.38
C GLU A 6 -2.83 -2.93 9.54
N ARG A 7 -2.19 -3.29 8.43
CA ARG A 7 -0.95 -4.06 8.43
C ARG A 7 0.26 -3.22 8.80
N VAL A 8 0.32 -1.96 8.35
CA VAL A 8 1.37 -1.03 8.77
C VAL A 8 1.29 -0.78 10.29
N MET A 9 0.09 -0.52 10.81
CA MET A 9 -0.11 -0.25 12.24
C MET A 9 0.14 -1.48 13.12
N PHE A 10 0.04 -2.70 12.59
CA PHE A 10 0.43 -3.90 13.31
C PHE A 10 1.94 -3.99 13.56
N GLU A 11 2.75 -3.41 12.66
CA GLU A 11 4.21 -3.46 12.72
C GLU A 11 4.82 -2.31 13.52
N VAL A 12 4.02 -1.29 13.85
CA VAL A 12 4.49 -0.06 14.51
C VAL A 12 3.95 0.00 15.93
N ASP A 13 4.84 0.20 16.91
CA ASP A 13 4.43 0.59 18.25
C ASP A 13 3.86 2.01 18.24
N ILE A 14 2.54 2.11 18.37
CA ILE A 14 1.79 3.37 18.32
C ILE A 14 2.06 4.30 19.50
N ASN A 15 2.60 3.78 20.60
CA ASN A 15 2.90 4.58 21.80
C ASN A 15 4.33 5.13 21.78
N SER A 16 5.12 4.78 20.78
CA SER A 16 6.47 5.29 20.59
C SER A 16 6.45 6.71 20.01
N ASP A 17 7.34 7.58 20.48
CA ASP A 17 7.57 8.90 19.87
C ASP A 17 7.99 8.81 18.39
N GLU A 18 8.49 7.65 17.96
CA GLU A 18 8.89 7.34 16.58
C GLU A 18 7.76 6.73 15.74
N ALA A 19 6.53 6.62 16.27
CA ALA A 19 5.43 5.95 15.57
C ALA A 19 5.22 6.53 14.16
N TYR A 20 5.24 7.85 14.02
CA TYR A 20 5.09 8.51 12.72
C TYR A 20 6.20 8.14 11.73
N SER A 21 7.48 8.21 12.15
CA SER A 21 8.61 7.92 11.27
C SER A 21 8.61 6.45 10.85
N LYS A 22 8.25 5.53 11.76
CA LYS A 22 8.10 4.10 11.46
C LYS A 22 6.97 3.84 10.47
N VAL A 23 5.79 4.45 10.66
CA VAL A 23 4.69 4.37 9.68
C VAL A 23 5.14 4.87 8.30
N MET A 24 5.85 5.99 8.24
CA MET A 24 6.36 6.52 6.97
C MET A 24 7.38 5.58 6.32
N ALA A 25 8.25 4.93 7.10
CA ALA A 25 9.18 3.93 6.60
C ALA A 25 8.45 2.70 6.03
N GLU A 26 7.39 2.23 6.68
CA GLU A 26 6.55 1.14 6.16
C GLU A 26 5.83 1.52 4.86
N LEU A 27 5.28 2.74 4.77
CA LEU A 27 4.62 3.23 3.56
C LEU A 27 5.60 3.43 2.39
N ALA A 28 6.85 3.79 2.68
CA ALA A 28 7.91 3.92 1.68
C ALA A 28 8.20 2.60 0.95
N LEU A 29 7.92 1.44 1.56
CA LEU A 29 8.03 0.13 0.90
C LEU A 29 7.03 -0.03 -0.26
N VAL A 30 5.88 0.65 -0.20
CA VAL A 30 4.80 0.56 -1.20
C VAL A 30 4.90 1.67 -2.26
N GLU A 31 5.55 2.79 -1.95
CA GLU A 31 5.69 3.95 -2.83
C GLU A 31 6.15 3.60 -4.27
N PRO A 32 7.19 2.78 -4.50
CA PRO A 32 7.71 2.53 -5.86
C PRO A 32 6.71 1.82 -6.78
N TYR A 33 5.72 1.16 -6.20
CA TYR A 33 4.68 0.39 -6.89
C TYR A 33 3.41 1.19 -7.14
N CYS A 34 3.26 2.34 -6.49
CA CYS A 34 2.11 3.21 -6.66
C CYS A 34 2.12 3.92 -8.02
N ARG A 35 0.94 4.05 -8.63
CA ARG A 35 0.73 4.75 -9.91
C ARG A 35 -0.45 5.71 -9.78
N TRP A 36 -0.35 6.64 -8.83
CA TRP A 36 -1.46 7.56 -8.49
C TRP A 36 -1.71 8.65 -9.54
N THR A 37 -0.65 9.13 -10.18
CA THR A 37 -0.73 10.31 -11.06
C THR A 37 -0.22 10.06 -12.48
N LYS A 38 0.41 8.91 -12.73
CA LYS A 38 0.92 8.54 -14.05
C LYS A 38 1.17 7.04 -14.17
N GLY A 39 1.23 6.58 -15.42
CA GLY A 39 1.58 5.21 -15.77
C GLY A 39 0.44 4.23 -15.53
N ARG A 40 0.81 2.97 -15.34
CA ARG A 40 -0.10 1.84 -15.30
C ARG A 40 0.22 0.93 -14.13
N TRP A 41 -0.80 0.49 -13.41
CA TRP A 41 -0.70 -0.47 -12.33
C TRP A 41 -0.39 -1.86 -12.91
N PRO A 42 0.83 -2.43 -12.71
CA PRO A 42 1.30 -3.57 -13.51
C PRO A 42 0.49 -4.85 -13.36
N GLU A 43 0.04 -5.20 -12.15
CA GLU A 43 -0.67 -6.47 -11.90
C GLU A 43 -2.19 -6.38 -12.14
N ILE A 44 -2.79 -5.22 -11.90
CA ILE A 44 -4.24 -5.03 -12.03
C ILE A 44 -4.63 -4.47 -13.39
N ASN A 45 -3.64 -4.13 -14.23
CA ASN A 45 -3.82 -3.79 -15.65
C ASN A 45 -4.66 -2.53 -15.91
N TYR A 46 -4.74 -1.61 -14.93
CA TYR A 46 -5.41 -0.31 -15.03
C TYR A 46 -4.40 0.83 -15.21
N ASN A 47 -4.72 1.81 -16.04
CA ASN A 47 -4.06 3.10 -16.03
C ASN A 47 -4.37 3.85 -14.72
N TRP A 48 -3.51 4.79 -14.33
CA TRP A 48 -3.67 5.56 -13.10
C TRP A 48 -5.04 6.26 -12.97
N ASN A 49 -5.64 6.64 -14.11
CA ASN A 49 -6.91 7.37 -14.22
C ASN A 49 -8.13 6.50 -14.53
N GLU A 50 -7.97 5.18 -14.67
CA GLU A 50 -9.10 4.26 -14.90
C GLU A 50 -9.70 3.71 -13.60
N LEU A 51 -9.02 3.94 -12.47
CA LEU A 51 -9.54 3.60 -11.16
C LEU A 51 -10.59 4.63 -10.74
N GLU A 52 -11.72 4.13 -10.26
CA GLU A 52 -12.87 4.93 -9.84
C GLU A 52 -13.21 4.59 -8.39
N ASN A 53 -13.95 5.46 -7.71
CA ASN A 53 -14.38 5.24 -6.33
C ASN A 53 -15.58 4.27 -6.24
N ILE A 54 -15.45 3.09 -6.85
CA ILE A 54 -16.45 2.02 -6.84
C ILE A 54 -15.90 0.81 -6.08
N THR A 55 -16.79 0.06 -5.45
CA THR A 55 -16.45 -1.10 -4.60
C THR A 55 -15.48 -2.08 -5.30
N LYS A 56 -15.70 -2.36 -6.59
CA LYS A 56 -14.83 -3.24 -7.38
C LYS A 56 -13.39 -2.73 -7.45
N HIS A 57 -13.19 -1.47 -7.79
CA HIS A 57 -11.86 -0.87 -7.96
C HIS A 57 -11.15 -0.70 -6.62
N ILE A 58 -11.88 -0.31 -5.56
CA ILE A 58 -11.35 -0.24 -4.19
C ILE A 58 -10.83 -1.61 -3.76
N ASN A 59 -11.60 -2.68 -3.97
CA ASN A 59 -11.18 -4.04 -3.61
C ASN A 59 -9.96 -4.50 -4.40
N ILE A 60 -9.94 -4.28 -5.72
CA ILE A 60 -8.82 -4.65 -6.60
C ILE A 60 -7.54 -3.94 -6.15
N LEU A 61 -7.61 -2.63 -5.95
CA LEU A 61 -6.45 -1.82 -5.58
C LEU A 61 -5.96 -2.14 -4.17
N SER A 62 -6.86 -2.28 -3.19
CA SER A 62 -6.50 -2.62 -1.81
C SER A 62 -5.79 -3.97 -1.76
N ASN A 63 -6.34 -5.00 -2.42
CA ASN A 63 -5.72 -6.32 -2.49
C ASN A 63 -4.35 -6.30 -3.18
N TYR A 64 -4.19 -5.49 -4.22
CA TYR A 64 -2.89 -5.29 -4.87
C TYR A 64 -1.86 -4.68 -3.92
N LEU A 65 -2.18 -3.53 -3.31
CA LEU A 65 -1.26 -2.82 -2.41
C LEU A 65 -0.87 -3.67 -1.20
N ILE A 66 -1.79 -4.49 -0.70
CA ILE A 66 -1.54 -5.44 0.39
C ILE A 66 -0.47 -6.48 -0.01
N ARG A 67 -0.61 -7.10 -1.18
CA ARG A 67 0.36 -8.11 -1.66
C ARG A 67 1.73 -7.48 -1.91
N VAL A 68 1.75 -6.28 -2.48
CA VAL A 68 2.96 -5.49 -2.69
C VAL A 68 3.66 -5.21 -1.37
N TYR A 69 2.93 -4.72 -0.37
CA TYR A 69 3.47 -4.44 0.96
C TYR A 69 4.12 -5.68 1.59
N GLN A 70 3.41 -6.82 1.61
CA GLN A 70 3.96 -8.06 2.15
C GLN A 70 5.24 -8.48 1.43
N LYS A 71 5.25 -8.44 0.09
CA LYS A 71 6.41 -8.81 -0.71
C LYS A 71 7.60 -7.88 -0.45
N ALA A 72 7.35 -6.57 -0.38
CA ALA A 72 8.38 -5.58 -0.12
C ALA A 72 8.97 -5.75 1.29
N ARG A 73 8.12 -5.96 2.30
CA ARG A 73 8.54 -6.19 3.69
C ARG A 73 9.33 -7.48 3.86
N MET A 74 8.90 -8.58 3.22
CA MET A 74 9.65 -9.84 3.22
C MET A 74 11.02 -9.75 2.53
N GLY A 75 11.17 -8.83 1.57
CA GLY A 75 12.46 -8.58 0.91
C GLY A 75 13.33 -7.54 1.61
N ALA A 76 12.78 -6.80 2.58
CA ALA A 76 13.47 -5.78 3.37
C ALA A 76 13.97 -6.31 4.73
N ALA A 77 13.43 -7.44 5.19
CA ALA A 77 13.86 -8.17 6.38
C ALA A 77 15.08 -9.07 6.09
#